data_AF-A0A359KPS2-F1
#
_entry.id   AF-A0A359KPS2-F1
#
_cell.length_a   1.000
_cell.length_b   1.000
_cell.length_c   1.000
_cell.angle_alpha   90.00
_cell.angle_beta   90.00
_cell.angle_gamma   90.00
#
_symmetry.space_group_name_H-M   'P 1'
#
loop_
_entity.id
_entity.type
_entity.pdbx_description
1 polymer ?
#
loop_
_entity_poly.entity_id
_entity_poly.type
_entity_poly.pdbx_seq_one_letter_code
_entity_poly.pdbx_strand_id
1 'polypeptide(L)'
;MTSDQEPTQQPDEPAAEEQHPTPAAPSASREVILESISIDLLNAGIVMPAAEFVASVRLAAGYRVNPREIAVALSHLRQAGREIDPEQVARLLIATRGERSQRQQRHSDDWRALGATMSLKGQDGSPEGQRALIGAARTVAGPRATDTLLLQVALALGTLNAPFDAATIGGVAKRLAHSAPDLRPEDMPALVRRELGALRRGQRPRSARQSSVGGRRQGGNPGARKLKPGQRRGAGLKRSLREGIPDDE
;
A
#
# COMPACT_ATOMS: atom_id res chain seq x y z
N MET A 1 12.74 -3.17 -95.60
CA MET A 1 11.40 -3.73 -95.90
C MET A 1 11.17 -4.89 -94.96
N THR A 2 10.05 -4.83 -94.25
CA THR A 2 9.30 -5.91 -93.56
C THR A 2 9.98 -6.75 -92.46
N SER A 3 9.46 -6.47 -91.26
CA SER A 3 9.23 -7.27 -90.05
C SER A 3 9.17 -8.79 -90.18
N ASP A 4 9.53 -9.49 -89.10
CA ASP A 4 8.64 -10.48 -88.49
C ASP A 4 8.75 -10.47 -86.95
N GLN A 5 7.59 -10.50 -86.32
CA GLN A 5 7.32 -10.46 -84.88
C GLN A 5 7.22 -11.89 -84.32
N GLU A 6 7.83 -12.16 -83.18
CA GLU A 6 7.41 -13.25 -82.27
C GLU A 6 6.70 -12.66 -81.04
N PRO A 7 5.59 -13.27 -80.56
CA PRO A 7 4.82 -12.76 -79.42
C PRO A 7 5.33 -13.35 -78.10
N THR A 8 5.79 -12.50 -77.19
CA THR A 8 6.01 -12.87 -75.78
C THR A 8 4.67 -12.90 -75.05
N GLN A 9 4.23 -14.09 -74.65
CA GLN A 9 3.08 -14.31 -73.77
C GLN A 9 3.34 -13.73 -72.37
N GLN A 10 2.43 -12.86 -71.91
CA GLN A 10 2.30 -12.45 -70.50
C GLN A 10 1.73 -13.62 -69.68
N PRO A 11 2.31 -13.97 -68.52
CA PRO A 11 1.62 -14.79 -67.54
C PRO A 11 0.63 -13.94 -66.75
N ASP A 12 -0.59 -14.47 -66.62
CA ASP A 12 -1.69 -13.96 -65.81
C ASP A 12 -1.27 -13.62 -64.37
N GLU A 13 -1.52 -12.37 -63.94
CA GLU A 13 -1.62 -12.00 -62.54
C GLU A 13 -2.92 -12.58 -61.96
N PRO A 14 -2.88 -13.46 -60.94
CA PRO A 14 -4.08 -13.73 -60.17
C PRO A 14 -4.39 -12.53 -59.26
N ALA A 15 -5.64 -12.11 -59.33
CA ALA A 15 -6.25 -11.05 -58.56
C ALA A 15 -5.87 -11.08 -57.07
N ALA A 16 -5.53 -9.91 -56.55
CA ALA A 16 -5.36 -9.66 -55.12
C ALA A 16 -6.66 -10.01 -54.38
N GLU A 17 -6.69 -11.17 -53.73
CA GLU A 17 -7.66 -11.45 -52.69
C GLU A 17 -7.46 -10.44 -51.56
N GLU A 18 -8.48 -9.61 -51.34
CA GLU A 18 -8.61 -8.74 -50.20
C GLU A 18 -8.49 -9.57 -48.91
N GLN A 19 -7.30 -9.55 -48.32
CA GLN A 19 -7.07 -10.05 -46.97
C GLN A 19 -7.86 -9.16 -46.00
N HIS A 20 -9.12 -9.54 -45.74
CA HIS A 20 -9.85 -9.05 -44.59
C HIS A 20 -9.01 -9.35 -43.34
N PRO A 21 -8.59 -8.33 -42.55
CA PRO A 21 -7.87 -8.59 -41.32
C PRO A 21 -8.80 -9.33 -40.36
N THR A 22 -8.51 -10.62 -40.15
CA THR A 22 -9.11 -11.42 -39.08
C THR A 22 -8.99 -10.61 -37.78
N PRO A 23 -10.11 -10.28 -37.10
CA PRO A 23 -10.05 -9.56 -35.84
C PRO A 23 -9.24 -10.43 -34.87
N ALA A 24 -8.10 -9.91 -34.42
CA ALA A 24 -7.22 -10.59 -33.49
C ALA A 24 -8.05 -11.06 -32.29
N ALA A 25 -8.04 -12.37 -32.03
CA ALA A 25 -8.75 -12.96 -30.91
C ALA A 25 -8.35 -12.22 -29.62
N PRO A 26 -9.32 -11.81 -28.78
CA PRO A 26 -9.00 -11.20 -27.49
C PRO A 26 -8.10 -12.15 -26.68
N SER A 27 -7.03 -11.63 -26.08
CA SER A 27 -6.14 -12.48 -25.29
C SER A 27 -6.90 -13.06 -24.10
N ALA A 28 -6.76 -14.37 -23.84
CA ALA A 28 -7.46 -15.07 -22.75
C ALA A 28 -7.35 -14.35 -21.40
N SER A 29 -6.21 -13.70 -21.12
CA SER A 29 -6.03 -12.88 -19.90
C SER A 29 -6.99 -11.70 -19.80
N ARG A 30 -7.36 -11.08 -20.92
CA ARG A 30 -8.29 -9.93 -20.94
C ARG A 30 -9.72 -10.38 -20.65
N GLU A 31 -10.13 -11.53 -21.18
CA GLU A 31 -11.45 -12.10 -20.92
C GLU A 31 -11.63 -12.43 -19.45
N VAL A 32 -10.64 -13.10 -18.84
CA VAL A 32 -10.64 -13.41 -17.40
C VAL A 32 -10.76 -12.13 -16.54
N ILE A 33 -10.08 -11.04 -16.93
CA ILE A 33 -10.19 -9.77 -16.20
C ILE A 33 -11.58 -9.16 -16.36
N LEU A 34 -12.14 -9.15 -17.58
CA LEU A 34 -13.48 -8.62 -17.80
C LEU A 34 -14.56 -9.47 -17.11
N GLU A 35 -14.37 -10.78 -17.05
CA GLU A 35 -15.23 -11.70 -16.28
C GLU A 35 -15.15 -11.36 -14.78
N SER A 36 -13.95 -11.17 -14.23
CA SER A 36 -13.80 -10.76 -12.81
C SER A 36 -14.47 -9.42 -12.52
N ILE A 37 -14.35 -8.43 -13.42
CA ILE A 37 -15.05 -7.15 -13.32
C ILE A 37 -16.56 -7.36 -13.38
N SER A 38 -17.05 -8.19 -14.30
CA SER A 38 -18.47 -8.51 -14.42
C SER A 38 -19.03 -9.11 -13.13
N ILE A 39 -18.31 -10.07 -12.52
CA ILE A 39 -18.70 -10.68 -11.25
C ILE A 39 -18.74 -9.64 -10.13
N ASP A 40 -17.74 -8.77 -10.03
CA ASP A 40 -17.70 -7.72 -9.01
C ASP A 40 -18.82 -6.69 -9.19
N LEU A 41 -19.17 -6.32 -10.44
CA LEU A 41 -20.30 -5.43 -10.73
C LEU A 41 -21.64 -6.07 -10.34
N LEU A 42 -21.85 -7.35 -10.69
CA LEU A 42 -23.07 -8.07 -10.31
C LEU A 42 -23.20 -8.19 -8.78
N ASN A 43 -22.10 -8.48 -8.08
CA ASN A 43 -22.08 -8.50 -6.61
C ASN A 43 -22.38 -7.13 -5.99
N ALA A 44 -22.12 -6.04 -6.72
CA ALA A 44 -22.46 -4.67 -6.33
C ALA A 44 -23.91 -4.28 -6.71
N GLY A 45 -24.67 -5.17 -7.36
CA GLY A 45 -26.02 -4.88 -7.86
C GLY A 45 -26.05 -4.05 -9.15
N ILE A 46 -24.91 -3.95 -9.85
CA ILE A 46 -24.77 -3.14 -11.07
C ILE A 46 -24.99 -4.05 -12.28
N VAL A 47 -26.07 -3.79 -13.01
CA VAL A 47 -26.42 -4.51 -14.25
C VAL A 47 -25.87 -3.71 -15.44
N MET A 48 -24.54 -3.70 -15.59
CA MET A 48 -23.85 -3.07 -16.72
C MET A 48 -22.84 -4.06 -17.30
N PRO A 49 -22.73 -4.21 -18.63
CA PRO A 49 -21.66 -4.97 -19.25
C PRO A 49 -20.27 -4.47 -18.83
N ALA A 50 -19.36 -5.38 -18.48
CA ALA A 50 -18.01 -5.02 -18.00
C ALA A 50 -17.24 -4.12 -18.99
N ALA A 51 -17.41 -4.33 -20.30
CA ALA A 51 -16.78 -3.51 -21.32
C ALA A 51 -17.29 -2.05 -21.33
N GLU A 52 -18.59 -1.87 -21.11
CA GLU A 52 -19.23 -0.55 -21.02
C GLU A 52 -18.78 0.16 -19.75
N PHE A 53 -18.75 -0.54 -18.62
CA PHE A 53 -18.24 0.01 -17.35
C PHE A 53 -16.79 0.48 -17.48
N VAL A 54 -15.92 -0.33 -18.10
CA VAL A 54 -14.52 0.04 -18.36
C VAL A 54 -14.42 1.28 -19.26
N ALA A 55 -15.28 1.41 -20.27
CA ALA A 55 -15.32 2.59 -21.12
C ALA A 55 -15.74 3.85 -20.33
N SER A 56 -16.77 3.74 -19.49
CA SER A 56 -17.24 4.82 -18.62
C SER A 56 -16.17 5.25 -17.61
N VAL A 57 -15.44 4.31 -17.01
CA VAL A 57 -14.32 4.62 -16.11
C VAL A 57 -13.21 5.37 -16.84
N ARG A 58 -12.86 4.96 -18.07
CA ARG A 58 -11.83 5.66 -18.87
C ARG A 58 -12.24 7.07 -19.22
N LEU A 59 -13.51 7.27 -19.57
CA LEU A 59 -14.07 8.57 -19.86
C LEU A 59 -14.00 9.47 -18.62
N ALA A 60 -14.46 8.97 -17.47
CA ALA A 60 -14.42 9.71 -16.21
C ALA A 60 -12.99 10.00 -15.73
N ALA A 61 -12.05 9.09 -15.97
CA ALA A 61 -10.65 9.26 -15.59
C ALA A 61 -9.89 10.23 -16.51
N GLY A 62 -10.34 10.42 -17.75
CA GLY A 62 -9.67 11.25 -18.75
C GLY A 62 -8.40 10.62 -19.34
N TYR A 63 -8.17 9.32 -19.14
CA TYR A 63 -7.04 8.60 -19.74
C TYR A 63 -7.34 7.11 -19.93
N ARG A 64 -6.47 6.43 -20.69
CA ARG A 64 -6.58 4.99 -20.93
C ARG A 64 -6.17 4.19 -19.71
N VAL A 65 -7.15 3.80 -18.91
CA VAL A 65 -6.97 2.89 -17.77
C VAL A 65 -6.85 1.43 -18.22
N ASN A 66 -5.93 0.69 -17.60
CA ASN A 66 -5.82 -0.76 -17.76
C ASN A 66 -6.93 -1.46 -16.97
N PRO A 67 -7.70 -2.40 -17.56
CA PRO A 67 -8.76 -3.16 -16.85
C PRO A 67 -8.30 -3.80 -15.54
N ARG A 68 -7.03 -4.21 -15.43
CA ARG A 68 -6.49 -4.76 -14.20
C ARG A 68 -6.48 -3.74 -13.04
N GLU A 69 -6.22 -2.47 -13.34
CA GLU A 69 -6.25 -1.40 -12.32
C GLU A 69 -7.69 -1.14 -11.87
N ILE A 70 -8.65 -1.24 -12.79
CA ILE A 70 -10.08 -1.14 -12.49
C ILE A 70 -10.52 -2.27 -11.55
N ALA A 71 -10.13 -3.51 -11.82
CA ALA A 71 -10.45 -4.65 -10.97
C ALA A 71 -9.93 -4.47 -9.53
N VAL A 72 -8.70 -3.97 -9.38
CA VAL A 72 -8.12 -3.65 -8.05
C VAL A 72 -8.96 -2.56 -7.35
N ALA A 73 -9.26 -1.45 -8.05
CA ALA A 73 -10.05 -0.36 -7.49
C ALA A 73 -11.45 -0.82 -7.05
N LEU A 74 -12.13 -1.63 -7.86
CA LEU A 74 -13.44 -2.21 -7.55
C LEU A 74 -13.41 -3.07 -6.28
N SER A 75 -12.45 -3.99 -6.19
CA SER A 75 -12.30 -4.85 -5.01
C SER A 75 -12.13 -4.03 -3.73
N HIS A 76 -11.33 -2.95 -3.78
CA HIS A 76 -11.11 -2.08 -2.63
C HIS A 76 -12.32 -1.21 -2.27
N LEU A 77 -13.05 -0.66 -3.25
CA LEU A 77 -14.30 0.07 -3.01
C LEU A 77 -15.35 -0.84 -2.35
N ARG A 78 -15.50 -2.08 -2.86
CA ARG A 78 -16.39 -3.09 -2.29
C ARG A 78 -16.03 -3.42 -0.85
N GLN A 79 -14.75 -3.71 -0.58
CA GLN A 79 -14.26 -4.03 0.77
C GLN A 79 -14.47 -2.87 1.76
N ALA A 80 -14.36 -1.64 1.28
CA ALA A 80 -14.62 -0.44 2.08
C ALA A 80 -16.11 -0.11 2.23
N GLY A 81 -17.02 -0.90 1.63
CA GLY A 81 -18.45 -0.62 1.62
C GLY A 81 -18.81 0.70 0.95
N ARG A 82 -17.98 1.15 0.00
CA ARG A 82 -18.23 2.36 -0.79
C ARG A 82 -19.10 2.03 -1.97
N GLU A 83 -19.88 3.02 -2.38
CA GLU A 83 -20.64 2.96 -3.63
C GLU A 83 -19.69 2.69 -4.81
N ILE A 84 -20.13 1.80 -5.69
CA ILE A 84 -19.38 1.43 -6.89
C ILE A 84 -20.07 2.09 -8.07
N ASP A 85 -19.39 3.07 -8.65
CA ASP A 85 -19.77 3.70 -9.91
C ASP A 85 -18.48 4.07 -10.70
N PRO A 86 -18.61 4.38 -12.00
CA PRO A 86 -17.44 4.70 -12.82
C PRO A 86 -16.64 5.91 -12.33
N GLU A 87 -17.28 6.92 -11.76
CA GLU A 87 -16.62 8.14 -11.27
C GLU A 87 -15.82 7.88 -10.00
N GLN A 88 -16.34 7.08 -9.06
CA GLN A 88 -15.65 6.69 -7.84
C GLN A 88 -14.43 5.84 -8.15
N VAL A 89 -14.56 4.90 -9.09
CA VAL A 89 -13.43 4.11 -9.58
C VAL A 89 -12.39 5.03 -10.22
N ALA A 90 -12.82 5.97 -11.08
CA ALA A 90 -11.92 6.94 -11.70
C ALA A 90 -11.19 7.83 -10.68
N ARG A 91 -11.91 8.37 -9.69
CA ARG A 91 -11.34 9.18 -8.59
C ARG A 91 -10.24 8.41 -7.85
N LEU A 92 -10.51 7.15 -7.52
CA LEU A 92 -9.54 6.28 -6.84
C LEU A 92 -8.30 6.01 -7.71
N LEU A 93 -8.50 5.78 -9.01
CA LEU A 93 -7.41 5.55 -9.96
C LEU A 93 -6.54 6.81 -10.16
N ILE A 94 -7.14 7.99 -10.25
CA ILE A 94 -6.43 9.27 -10.33
C ILE A 94 -5.58 9.47 -9.07
N ALA A 95 -6.13 9.19 -7.89
CA ALA A 95 -5.44 9.35 -6.61
C ALA A 95 -4.22 8.43 -6.43
N THR A 96 -4.14 7.35 -7.21
CA THR A 96 -3.04 6.36 -7.15
C THR A 96 -2.07 6.46 -8.34
N ARG A 97 -2.26 7.47 -9.19
CA ARG A 97 -1.42 7.74 -10.35
C ARG A 97 -0.09 8.38 -9.94
N GLY A 98 0.95 8.12 -10.74
CA GLY A 98 2.27 8.75 -10.61
C GLY A 98 3.38 7.85 -11.12
N GLU A 99 4.60 8.36 -11.09
CA GLU A 99 5.79 7.60 -11.47
C GLU A 99 6.11 6.53 -10.45
N ARG A 100 6.35 5.29 -10.90
CA ARG A 100 6.58 4.15 -10.02
C ARG A 100 8.05 3.77 -10.04
N SER A 101 8.66 3.72 -8.87
CA SER A 101 10.04 3.23 -8.73
C SER A 101 10.17 1.76 -9.18
N GLN A 102 11.39 1.33 -9.56
CA GLN A 102 11.64 -0.07 -9.92
C GLN A 102 11.17 -1.07 -8.84
N ARG A 103 11.33 -0.72 -7.56
CA ARG A 103 10.85 -1.53 -6.43
C ARG A 103 9.33 -1.68 -6.44
N GLN A 104 8.60 -0.63 -6.82
CA GLN A 104 7.14 -0.69 -6.96
C GLN A 104 6.71 -1.50 -8.17
N GLN A 105 7.47 -1.45 -9.26
CA GLN A 105 7.19 -2.24 -10.46
C GLN A 105 7.32 -3.75 -10.22
N ARG A 106 8.27 -4.19 -9.38
CA ARG A 106 8.44 -5.62 -9.02
C ARG A 106 7.21 -6.24 -8.34
N HIS A 107 6.49 -5.47 -7.53
CA HIS A 107 5.28 -5.91 -6.82
C HIS A 107 4.07 -5.04 -7.20
N SER A 108 3.88 -4.81 -8.50
CA SER A 108 2.99 -3.75 -8.98
C SER A 108 1.55 -3.85 -8.46
N ASP A 109 1.03 -5.06 -8.24
CA ASP A 109 -0.33 -5.26 -7.76
C ASP A 109 -0.48 -4.93 -6.28
N ASP A 110 0.47 -5.35 -5.43
CA ASP A 110 0.48 -5.04 -3.99
C ASP A 110 0.58 -3.52 -3.76
N TRP A 111 1.41 -2.84 -4.56
CA TRP A 111 1.54 -1.39 -4.47
C TRP A 111 0.30 -0.64 -4.96
N ARG A 112 -0.37 -1.13 -6.01
CA ARG A 112 -1.67 -0.58 -6.44
C ARG A 112 -2.73 -0.77 -5.36
N ALA A 113 -2.80 -1.97 -4.77
CA ALA A 113 -3.71 -2.28 -3.67
C ALA A 113 -3.44 -1.40 -2.44
N LEU A 114 -2.16 -1.13 -2.15
CA LEU A 114 -1.76 -0.23 -1.07
C LEU A 114 -2.23 1.20 -1.34
N GLY A 115 -1.96 1.71 -2.54
CA GLY A 115 -2.41 3.05 -2.95
C GLY A 115 -3.93 3.21 -2.83
N ALA A 116 -4.68 2.22 -3.32
CA ALA A 116 -6.14 2.23 -3.22
C ALA A 116 -6.60 2.25 -1.76
N THR A 117 -6.01 1.41 -0.91
CA THR A 117 -6.29 1.38 0.52
C THR A 117 -5.98 2.71 1.20
N MET A 118 -4.85 3.34 0.87
CA MET A 118 -4.45 4.65 1.40
C MET A 118 -5.44 5.74 1.00
N SER A 119 -5.79 5.84 -0.28
CA SER A 119 -6.75 6.83 -0.78
C SER A 119 -8.12 6.68 -0.11
N LEU A 120 -8.61 5.45 0.08
CA LEU A 120 -9.90 5.20 0.76
C LEU A 120 -9.89 5.57 2.24
N LYS A 121 -8.70 5.60 2.86
CA LYS A 121 -8.48 6.06 4.23
C LYS A 121 -8.14 7.56 4.32
N GLY A 122 -8.25 8.30 3.21
CA GLY A 122 -7.97 9.74 3.16
C GLY A 122 -6.48 10.08 3.25
N GLN A 123 -5.60 9.13 2.93
CA GLN A 123 -4.15 9.34 2.87
C GLN A 123 -3.70 9.52 1.42
N ASP A 124 -2.48 10.03 1.24
CA ASP A 124 -1.86 10.14 -0.09
C ASP A 124 -1.58 8.75 -0.69
N GLY A 125 -2.43 8.32 -1.62
CA GLY A 125 -2.32 7.05 -2.32
C GLY A 125 -1.35 7.07 -3.50
N SER A 126 -0.67 8.18 -3.78
CA SER A 126 0.31 8.29 -4.85
C SER A 126 1.51 7.35 -4.63
N PRO A 127 2.30 7.01 -5.67
CA PRO A 127 3.52 6.24 -5.49
C PRO A 127 4.54 6.86 -4.52
N GLU A 128 4.50 8.18 -4.33
CA GLU A 128 5.33 8.89 -3.34
C GLU A 128 4.80 8.68 -1.92
N GLY A 129 3.51 8.91 -1.68
CA GLY A 129 2.86 8.65 -0.39
C GLY A 129 3.01 7.19 0.06
N GLN A 130 2.84 6.25 -0.88
CA GLN A 130 3.09 4.82 -0.63
C GLN A 130 4.53 4.55 -0.18
N ARG A 131 5.52 5.14 -0.85
CA ARG A 131 6.95 4.99 -0.49
C ARG A 131 7.24 5.58 0.87
N ALA A 132 6.67 6.75 1.18
CA ALA A 132 6.83 7.41 2.47
C ALA A 132 6.26 6.54 3.60
N LEU A 133 5.04 6.00 3.44
CA LEU A 133 4.41 5.13 4.42
C LEU A 133 5.25 3.87 4.69
N ILE A 134 5.63 3.14 3.64
CA ILE A 134 6.41 1.90 3.80
C ILE A 134 7.83 2.19 4.30
N GLY A 135 8.43 3.30 3.88
CA GLY A 135 9.71 3.77 4.40
C GLY A 135 9.66 4.02 5.90
N ALA A 136 8.65 4.73 6.40
CA ALA A 136 8.44 4.96 7.82
C ALA A 136 8.06 3.67 8.58
N ALA A 137 7.26 2.78 7.99
CA ALA A 137 6.94 1.51 8.62
C ALA A 137 8.19 0.63 8.78
N ARG A 138 9.10 0.66 7.81
CA ARG A 138 10.38 -0.04 7.85
C ARG A 138 11.28 0.46 8.99
N THR A 139 11.35 1.77 9.24
CA THR A 139 12.19 2.29 10.34
C THR A 139 11.72 1.76 11.69
N VAL A 140 10.41 1.59 11.87
CA VAL A 140 9.82 0.99 13.08
C VAL A 140 10.05 -0.53 13.14
N ALA A 141 9.92 -1.22 12.01
CA ALA A 141 10.01 -2.67 11.95
C ALA A 141 11.45 -3.20 12.15
N GLY A 142 12.43 -2.45 11.67
CA GLY A 142 13.84 -2.83 11.66
C GLY A 142 14.23 -3.71 10.46
N PRO A 143 15.52 -4.09 10.37
CA PRO A 143 16.10 -4.69 9.15
C PRO A 143 15.57 -6.10 8.82
N ARG A 144 14.91 -6.76 9.77
CA ARG A 144 14.34 -8.10 9.57
C ARG A 144 13.03 -8.10 8.76
N ALA A 145 12.35 -6.95 8.66
CA ALA A 145 11.09 -6.85 7.95
C ALA A 145 11.35 -6.59 6.46
N THR A 146 10.99 -7.57 5.62
CA THR A 146 11.07 -7.45 4.16
C THR A 146 9.98 -6.50 3.64
N ASP A 147 10.18 -6.02 2.43
CA ASP A 147 9.16 -5.20 1.75
C ASP A 147 7.84 -5.89 1.57
N THR A 148 7.90 -7.13 1.11
CA THR A 148 6.73 -7.96 0.90
C THR A 148 5.95 -8.13 2.20
N LEU A 149 6.65 -8.35 3.33
CA LEU A 149 6.00 -8.43 4.63
C LEU A 149 5.30 -7.12 5.01
N LEU A 150 5.98 -5.98 4.85
CA LEU A 150 5.39 -4.66 5.16
C LEU A 150 4.16 -4.37 4.31
N LEU A 151 4.20 -4.70 3.01
CA LEU A 151 3.07 -4.55 2.10
C LEU A 151 1.91 -5.45 2.50
N GLN A 152 2.17 -6.73 2.76
CA GLN A 152 1.13 -7.69 3.16
C GLN A 152 0.48 -7.31 4.50
N VAL A 153 1.27 -6.84 5.47
CA VAL A 153 0.76 -6.34 6.75
C VAL A 153 -0.10 -5.10 6.55
N ALA A 154 0.35 -4.14 5.73
CA ALA A 154 -0.42 -2.94 5.43
C ALA A 154 -1.77 -3.31 4.77
N LEU A 155 -1.76 -4.14 3.72
CA LEU A 155 -2.97 -4.59 3.04
C LEU A 155 -3.93 -5.30 4.01
N ALA A 156 -3.42 -6.21 4.85
CA ALA A 156 -4.21 -6.88 5.87
C ALA A 156 -4.82 -5.90 6.87
N LEU A 157 -4.08 -4.91 7.38
CA LEU A 157 -4.64 -3.86 8.24
C LEU A 157 -5.72 -3.02 7.52
N GLY A 158 -5.53 -2.80 6.22
CA GLY A 158 -6.53 -2.21 5.32
C GLY A 158 -7.85 -2.97 5.37
N THR A 159 -7.81 -4.27 5.06
CA THR A 159 -9.01 -5.15 5.05
C THR A 159 -9.69 -5.26 6.42
N LEU A 160 -8.92 -5.16 7.50
CA LEU A 160 -9.44 -5.24 8.86
C LEU A 160 -10.04 -3.93 9.37
N ASN A 161 -10.03 -2.86 8.57
CA ASN A 161 -10.36 -1.50 9.00
C ASN A 161 -9.65 -1.10 10.31
N ALA A 162 -8.41 -1.57 10.47
CA ALA A 162 -7.57 -1.28 11.62
C ALA A 162 -6.89 0.10 11.48
N PRO A 163 -6.29 0.62 12.57
CA PRO A 163 -5.39 1.77 12.49
C PRO A 163 -4.33 1.55 11.41
N PHE A 164 -4.21 2.53 10.53
CA PHE A 164 -3.45 2.43 9.30
C PHE A 164 -2.41 3.55 9.28
N ASP A 165 -1.33 3.34 9.99
CA ASP A 165 -0.22 4.27 10.14
C ASP A 165 1.09 3.50 10.19
N ALA A 166 2.19 4.21 9.92
CA ALA A 166 3.52 3.60 9.85
C ALA A 166 3.92 2.88 11.15
N ALA A 167 3.54 3.40 12.33
CA ALA A 167 3.89 2.79 13.60
C ALA A 167 3.14 1.47 13.82
N THR A 168 1.84 1.43 13.48
CA THR A 168 1.05 0.20 13.54
C THR A 168 1.57 -0.85 12.55
N ILE A 169 1.77 -0.48 11.28
CA ILE A 169 2.28 -1.39 10.24
C ILE A 169 3.64 -1.96 10.65
N GLY A 170 4.58 -1.07 11.01
CA GLY A 170 5.93 -1.46 11.37
C GLY A 170 5.99 -2.28 12.66
N GLY A 171 5.17 -1.94 13.66
CA GLY A 171 5.07 -2.68 14.91
C GLY A 171 4.54 -4.10 14.73
N VAL A 172 3.52 -4.28 13.88
CA VAL A 172 2.99 -5.61 13.55
C VAL A 172 4.02 -6.41 12.76
N ALA A 173 4.61 -5.82 11.72
CA ALA A 173 5.62 -6.47 10.89
C ALA A 173 6.85 -6.89 11.71
N LYS A 174 7.30 -6.06 12.66
CA LYS A 174 8.38 -6.41 13.60
C LYS A 174 8.07 -7.70 14.34
N ARG A 175 6.85 -7.83 14.87
CA ARG A 175 6.46 -8.99 15.69
C ARG A 175 6.27 -10.24 14.84
N LEU A 176 5.73 -10.09 13.63
CA LEU A 176 5.60 -11.21 12.67
C LEU A 176 6.95 -11.72 12.20
N ALA A 177 7.89 -10.84 11.87
CA ALA A 177 9.26 -11.21 11.48
C ALA A 177 10.02 -12.02 12.54
N HIS A 178 9.58 -11.99 13.81
CA HIS A 178 10.14 -12.80 14.90
C HIS A 178 9.36 -14.07 15.22
N SER A 179 8.08 -14.15 14.85
CA SER A 179 7.17 -15.21 15.30
C SER A 179 6.72 -16.17 14.21
N ALA A 180 6.91 -15.83 12.94
CA ALA A 180 6.53 -16.67 11.81
C ALA A 180 7.55 -16.52 10.68
N PRO A 181 8.53 -17.43 10.56
CA PRO A 181 9.46 -17.45 9.43
C PRO A 181 8.76 -17.89 8.13
N ASP A 182 7.73 -18.74 8.23
CA ASP A 182 6.93 -19.22 7.09
C ASP A 182 5.57 -18.53 7.08
N LEU A 183 5.51 -17.36 6.45
CA LEU A 183 4.29 -16.57 6.30
C LEU A 183 3.65 -16.84 4.95
N ARG A 184 2.51 -17.52 4.96
CA ARG A 184 1.64 -17.60 3.78
C ARG A 184 0.76 -16.35 3.69
N PRO A 185 0.55 -15.78 2.49
CA PRO A 185 -0.33 -14.63 2.31
C PRO A 185 -1.76 -14.88 2.82
N GLU A 186 -2.27 -16.11 2.68
CA GLU A 186 -3.63 -16.47 3.11
C GLU A 186 -3.85 -16.30 4.64
N ASP A 187 -2.82 -16.58 5.43
CA ASP A 187 -2.88 -16.52 6.90
C ASP A 187 -2.69 -15.10 7.45
N MET A 188 -2.27 -14.17 6.59
CA MET A 188 -1.85 -12.83 6.99
C MET A 188 -2.93 -12.06 7.78
N PRO A 189 -4.22 -12.04 7.38
CA PRO A 189 -5.25 -11.31 8.13
C PRO A 189 -5.43 -11.82 9.56
N ALA A 190 -5.38 -13.14 9.76
CA ALA A 190 -5.52 -13.75 11.08
C ALA A 190 -4.31 -13.45 11.98
N LEU A 191 -3.10 -13.56 11.41
CA LEU A 191 -1.85 -13.25 12.11
C LEU A 191 -1.75 -11.76 12.47
N VAL A 192 -2.07 -10.86 11.54
CA VAL A 192 -2.10 -9.41 11.77
C VAL A 192 -3.10 -9.06 12.87
N ARG A 193 -4.30 -9.66 12.87
CA ARG A 193 -5.30 -9.44 13.93
C ARG A 193 -4.77 -9.87 15.30
N ARG A 194 -4.11 -11.03 15.39
CA ARG A 194 -3.49 -11.54 16.61
C ARG A 194 -2.41 -10.59 17.12
N GLU A 195 -1.49 -10.17 16.26
CA GLU A 195 -0.38 -9.33 16.65
C GLU A 195 -0.81 -7.89 16.96
N LEU A 196 -1.81 -7.35 16.25
CA LEU A 196 -2.43 -6.06 16.56
C LEU A 196 -3.06 -6.07 17.97
N GLY A 197 -3.76 -7.16 18.33
CA GLY A 197 -4.30 -7.34 19.67
C GLY A 197 -3.23 -7.35 20.75
N ALA A 198 -2.09 -7.98 20.48
CA ALA A 198 -0.95 -8.01 21.39
C ALA A 198 -0.23 -6.65 21.51
N LEU A 199 -0.09 -5.88 20.43
CA LEU A 199 0.42 -4.51 20.47
C LEU A 199 -0.44 -3.62 21.38
N ARG A 200 -1.77 -3.67 21.21
CA ARG A 200 -2.72 -2.91 22.04
C ARG A 200 -2.65 -3.29 23.52
N ARG A 201 -2.43 -4.58 23.84
CA ARG A 201 -2.24 -5.05 25.22
C ARG A 201 -0.93 -4.54 25.83
N GLY A 202 0.15 -4.47 25.04
CA GLY A 202 1.45 -3.96 25.48
C GLY A 202 1.49 -2.44 25.69
N GLN A 203 0.64 -1.69 24.98
CA GLN A 203 0.51 -0.23 25.11
C GLN A 203 -0.39 0.22 26.26
N ARG A 204 -1.11 -0.70 26.93
CA ARG A 204 -1.81 -0.32 28.16
C ARG A 204 -0.77 0.17 29.15
N PRO A 205 -0.88 1.42 29.66
CA PRO A 205 -0.04 1.82 30.78
C PRO A 205 -0.24 0.75 31.84
N ARG A 206 0.85 0.16 32.32
CA ARG A 206 0.81 -0.63 33.55
C ARG A 206 0.25 0.34 34.58
N SER A 207 -1.07 0.33 34.77
CA SER A 207 -1.77 1.12 35.77
C SER A 207 -0.97 0.88 37.02
N ALA A 208 -0.33 1.95 37.50
CA ALA A 208 0.56 1.93 38.64
C ALA A 208 -0.07 1.00 39.67
N ARG A 209 0.53 -0.19 39.82
CA ARG A 209 0.04 -1.18 40.77
C ARG A 209 0.03 -0.43 42.07
N GLN A 210 -1.17 -0.22 42.58
CA GLN A 210 -1.48 0.59 43.74
C GLN A 210 -0.47 0.28 44.84
N SER A 211 0.49 1.17 45.01
CA SER A 211 1.14 1.39 46.28
C SER A 211 0.12 2.13 47.17
N SER A 212 -0.99 1.46 47.50
CA SER A 212 -1.78 1.79 48.68
C SER A 212 -1.07 1.09 49.84
N VAL A 213 -0.17 1.79 50.54
CA VAL A 213 -0.54 2.46 51.79
C VAL A 213 -1.44 1.56 52.65
N GLY A 214 -0.87 0.44 53.09
CA GLY A 214 -1.23 -0.19 54.34
C GLY A 214 -0.44 0.48 55.47
N GLY A 215 -0.78 1.73 55.78
CA GLY A 215 -0.31 2.37 57.01
C GLY A 215 -1.19 1.96 58.17
N ARG A 216 -0.63 1.29 59.20
CA ARG A 216 -0.59 1.76 60.60
C ARG A 216 -0.28 0.65 61.63
N ARG A 217 0.58 1.06 62.59
CA ARG A 217 0.94 0.48 63.92
C ARG A 217 2.04 -0.60 63.82
N GLN A 218 3.16 -0.56 64.54
CA GLN A 218 3.35 -0.12 65.93
C GLN A 218 4.86 -0.08 66.28
N GLY A 219 5.30 0.90 67.10
CA GLY A 219 6.58 0.91 67.86
C GLY A 219 7.84 1.18 67.03
N GLY A 220 8.62 2.24 67.22
CA GLY A 220 9.08 2.82 68.48
C GLY A 220 10.56 2.52 68.65
N ASN A 221 11.45 3.34 68.07
CA ASN A 221 12.80 3.54 68.62
C ASN A 221 13.43 4.86 68.12
N PRO A 222 13.61 5.88 68.99
CA PRO A 222 14.33 7.10 68.67
C PRO A 222 15.79 6.95 69.12
N GLY A 223 16.71 6.77 68.19
CA GLY A 223 18.12 6.74 68.56
C GLY A 223 19.07 6.60 67.37
N ALA A 224 20.00 7.54 67.29
CA ALA A 224 21.22 7.52 66.46
C ALA A 224 21.02 7.73 64.94
N ARG A 225 21.72 8.63 64.24
CA ARG A 225 22.90 9.47 64.52
C ARG A 225 22.94 10.60 63.50
N LYS A 226 23.39 11.77 63.95
CA LYS A 226 23.82 12.93 63.15
C LYS A 226 25.03 12.58 62.28
N LEU A 227 25.01 12.89 60.98
CA LEU A 227 26.19 13.20 60.15
C LEU A 227 25.72 14.11 58.99
N LYS A 228 25.70 15.42 59.21
CA LYS A 228 26.70 16.46 58.85
C LYS A 228 26.61 16.95 57.38
N PRO A 229 26.31 18.23 57.15
CA PRO A 229 26.18 18.83 55.82
C PRO A 229 27.51 19.43 55.32
N GLY A 230 27.72 19.36 54.01
CA GLY A 230 28.59 20.29 53.28
C GLY A 230 29.86 19.68 52.69
N GLN A 231 29.94 19.66 51.36
CA GLN A 231 30.97 20.34 50.55
C GLN A 231 30.65 20.10 49.06
N ARG A 232 30.36 21.17 48.29
CA ARG A 232 31.27 21.86 47.33
C ARG A 232 31.64 20.98 46.12
N ARG A 233 31.83 21.44 44.90
CA ARG A 233 31.63 22.66 44.09
C ARG A 233 32.13 22.23 42.69
N GLY A 234 31.59 22.81 41.61
CA GLY A 234 32.11 22.67 40.24
C GLY A 234 30.95 22.69 39.25
N ALA A 235 30.43 23.83 38.79
CA ALA A 235 31.10 24.96 38.11
C ALA A 235 31.95 24.48 36.92
N GLY A 236 31.32 24.42 35.75
CA GLY A 236 31.92 24.12 34.45
C GLY A 236 31.07 24.71 33.34
N LEU A 237 31.06 26.03 33.26
CA LEU A 237 30.35 26.86 32.28
C LEU A 237 31.33 27.24 31.16
N LYS A 238 31.11 26.79 29.93
CA LYS A 238 31.57 27.39 28.64
C LYS A 238 30.57 26.86 27.59
N ARG A 239 29.69 27.59 26.90
CA ARG A 239 29.72 28.91 26.23
C ARG A 239 30.84 29.07 25.20
N SER A 240 30.47 28.77 23.96
CA SER A 240 30.86 29.45 22.71
C SER A 240 29.73 29.13 21.71
N LEU A 241 28.89 30.07 21.22
CA LEU A 241 29.19 31.10 20.20
C LEU A 241 30.04 30.49 19.07
N ARG A 242 29.74 30.62 17.78
CA ARG A 242 29.03 31.66 17.02
C ARG A 242 28.94 31.22 15.55
N GLU A 243 27.94 31.74 14.84
CA GLU A 243 27.93 32.25 13.46
C GLU A 243 28.79 31.60 12.35
N GLY A 244 28.16 31.37 11.19
CA GLY A 244 28.86 31.17 9.93
C GLY A 244 27.95 30.76 8.77
N ILE A 245 26.92 31.56 8.46
CA ILE A 245 26.29 31.57 7.13
C ILE A 245 27.09 32.58 6.29
N PRO A 246 27.58 32.20 5.11
CA PRO A 246 27.72 33.12 4.01
C PRO A 246 26.66 32.80 2.95
N ASP A 247 25.71 33.72 2.80
CA ASP A 247 25.17 34.09 1.49
C ASP A 247 26.29 34.82 0.74
N ASP A 248 26.55 34.44 -0.51
CA ASP A 248 26.77 35.38 -1.62
C ASP A 248 27.04 34.63 -2.95
N GLU A 249 26.40 35.20 -3.98
CA GLU A 249 26.51 35.01 -5.46
C GLU A 249 25.87 33.80 -6.15
#